data_AF-A0AAX0B5A1-F1
#
_entry.id   AF-A0AAX0B5A1-F1
#
_cell.length_a   1.000
_cell.length_b   1.000
_cell.length_c   1.000
_cell.angle_alpha   90.00
_cell.angle_beta   90.00
_cell.angle_gamma   90.00
#
_symmetry.space_group_name_H-M   'P 1'
#
loop_
_entity.id
_entity.type
_entity.pdbx_description
1 polymer ?
#
loop_
_entity_poly.entity_id
_entity_poly.type
_entity_poly.pdbx_seq_one_letter_code
_entity_poly.pdbx_strand_id
1 'polypeptide(L)' 'MVYNRWAWIDGECYSFRSDGAMYANCTTPDGYKVDESGAWIQ' A
#
# COMPACT_ATOMS: atom_id res chain seq x y z
N MET A 1 5.84 12.62 -10.49
CA MET A 1 4.56 12.08 -9.99
C MET A 1 4.80 10.62 -9.65
N VAL A 2 4.89 10.28 -8.37
CA VAL A 2 5.07 8.88 -7.97
C VAL A 2 3.69 8.25 -7.95
N TYR A 3 3.39 7.42 -8.94
CA TYR A 3 2.14 6.67 -8.99
C TYR A 3 2.28 5.44 -8.08
N ASN A 4 2.09 5.62 -6.78
CA ASN A 4 1.78 4.49 -5.92
C ASN A 4 0.44 3.94 -6.40
N ARG A 5 0.41 2.67 -6.82
CA ARG A 5 -0.81 2.05 -7.34
C ARG A 5 -1.51 1.36 -6.18
N TRP A 6 -2.68 1.86 -5.82
CA TRP A 6 -3.57 1.19 -4.87
C TRP A 6 -4.42 0.17 -5.62
N ALA A 7 -4.54 -1.04 -5.07
CA ALA A 7 -5.41 -2.08 -5.58
C ALA A 7 -6.25 -2.67 -4.45
N TRP A 8 -7.53 -2.87 -4.72
CA TRP A 8 -8.44 -3.56 -3.83
C TRP A 8 -8.43 -5.05 -4.15
N ILE A 9 -8.06 -5.87 -3.17
CA ILE A 9 -7.96 -7.33 -3.29
C ILE A 9 -8.70 -7.91 -2.09
N ASP A 10 -9.71 -8.73 -2.35
CA ASP A 10 -10.50 -9.43 -1.32
C ASP A 10 -11.08 -8.53 -0.21
N GLY A 11 -11.42 -7.28 -0.55
CA GLY A 11 -11.98 -6.30 0.39
C GLY A 11 -10.95 -5.48 1.16
N GLU A 12 -9.66 -5.74 0.96
CA GLU A 12 -8.56 -4.97 1.53
C GLU A 12 -7.86 -4.12 0.47
N CYS A 13 -7.21 -3.03 0.89
CA CYS A 13 -6.57 -2.09 -0.01
C CYS A 13 -5.04 -2.17 0.14
N TYR A 14 -4.34 -2.48 -0.94
CA TYR A 14 -2.90 -2.72 -0.97
C TYR A 14 -2.20 -1.67 -1.83
N SER A 15 -1.07 -1.15 -1.35
CA SER A 15 -0.28 -0.15 -2.07
C SER A 15 0.97 -0.77 -2.70
N PHE A 16 1.19 -0.49 -3.97
CA PHE A 16 2.34 -0.97 -4.74
C PHE A 16 3.25 0.20 -5.14
N ARG A 17 4.55 -0.04 -4.96
CA ARG A 17 5.65 0.79 -5.43
C ARG A 17 5.76 0.73 -6.94
N SER A 18 6.50 1.69 -7.51
CA SER A 18 6.79 1.74 -8.94
C SER A 18 7.64 0.58 -9.45
N ASP A 19 8.35 -0.12 -8.56
CA ASP A 19 9.11 -1.35 -8.85
C ASP A 19 8.24 -2.63 -8.84
N GLY A 20 6.95 -2.50 -8.51
CA GLY A 20 6.02 -3.63 -8.39
C GLY A 20 6.01 -4.29 -7.00
N ALA A 21 6.84 -3.86 -6.06
CA ALA A 21 6.82 -4.36 -4.69
C ALA A 21 5.67 -3.74 -3.88
N MET A 22 5.05 -4.53 -3.00
CA MET A 22 4.00 -4.06 -2.10
C MET A 22 4.60 -3.37 -0.88
N TYR A 23 3.94 -2.32 -0.39
CA TYR A 23 4.24 -1.74 0.91
C TYR A 23 3.66 -2.63 2.02
N ALA A 24 4.46 -2.94 3.05
CA ALA A 24 4.04 -3.67 4.23
C ALA A 24 4.77 -3.15 5.48
N ASN A 25 4.07 -3.15 6.61
CA ASN A 25 4.51 -2.69 7.93
C ASN A 25 5.16 -1.29 7.90
N CYS A 26 4.57 -0.35 7.18
CA CYS A 26 5.17 0.96 6.98
C CYS A 26 4.12 2.03 6.67
N THR A 27 4.57 3.29 6.65
CA THR A 27 3.75 4.39 6.14
C THR A 27 4.10 4.60 4.68
N THR A 28 3.11 4.53 3.81
CA THR A 28 3.27 4.83 2.39
C THR A 28 3.63 6.31 2.18
N PRO A 29 4.32 6.69 1.09
CA PRO A 29 4.74 8.08 0.86
C PRO A 29 3.61 9.11 0.79
N ASP A 30 2.39 8.66 0.49
CA ASP A 30 1.13 9.41 0.48
C ASP A 30 0.50 9.56 1.88
N GLY A 31 1.12 8.99 2.92
CA GLY A 31 0.76 9.22 4.33
C GLY A 31 -0.18 8.18 4.93
N TYR A 32 -0.49 7.09 4.22
CA TYR A 32 -1.33 6.01 4.72
C TYR A 32 -0.49 4.96 5.44
N LYS A 33 -1.01 4.37 6.52
CA LYS A 33 -0.34 3.24 7.18
C LYS A 33 -0.83 1.93 6.59
N VAL A 34 0.09 1.02 6.37
CA VAL A 34 -0.21 -0.37 6.02
C VAL A 34 0.33 -1.29 7.11
N ASP A 35 -0.40 -2.36 7.39
CA ASP A 35 -0.01 -3.36 8.38
C ASP A 35 1.04 -4.35 7.84
N GLU A 36 1.40 -5.37 8.62
CA GLU A 36 2.38 -6.40 8.24
C GLU A 36 1.99 -7.22 7.01
N SER A 37 0.69 -7.36 6.74
CA SER A 37 0.15 -7.96 5.52
C SER A 37 0.21 -6.99 4.32
N GLY A 38 0.45 -5.71 4.55
CA GLY A 38 0.40 -4.66 3.52
C GLY A 38 -1.00 -4.12 3.26
N ALA A 39 -1.98 -4.55 4.05
CA ALA A 39 -3.33 -4.02 3.99
C ALA A 39 -3.35 -2.62 4.63
N TRP A 40 -4.03 -1.70 3.96
CA TRP A 40 -4.25 -0.36 4.46
C TRP A 40 -5.05 -0.39 5.76
N ILE A 41 -4.53 0.30 6.77
CA ILE A 41 -5.20 0.52 8.05
C ILE A 41 -5.50 2.01 8.23
N GLN A 42 -6.71 2.31 8.73
CA GLN A 42 -7.19 3.66 9.03
C GLN A 42 -6.84 4.07 10.47
#